data_AF-A0A847ABH1-F1
#
_entry.id   AF-A0A847ABH1-F1
#
_cell.length_a   1.000
_cell.length_b   1.000
_cell.length_c   1.000
_cell.angle_alpha   90.00
_cell.angle_beta   90.00
_cell.angle_gamma   90.00
#
_symmetry.space_group_name_H-M   'P 1'
#
loop_
_entity.id
_entity.type
_entity.pdbx_description
1 polymer ?
#
loop_
_entity_poly.entity_id
_entity_poly.type
_entity_poly.pdbx_seq_one_letter_code
_entity_poly.pdbx_strand_id
1 'polypeptide(L)'
;MPAEITPPFWHPSSAGGFILDWDGVLAETKLDFAPIRKKYFEGRFVPLFEALEVLPPETAAALERDIYDVEMGGAERAEPVDGALDLIRWLEEKKLPWCVVSRNCHDSIILASEKTGIPLPAVVRSRDEPPVKPEPEALWSTAEEIGVPPRECVMVGDFVFDLVGARRAGMRAVLVQRPEAVWKHWADISFDRLRQFVDSLKNPAPFVPWEYTSCSSDPDAETLRRAAVREETLSSSDPFVLSLLLKKAAEGTLNFRLDDPLASLTPEQWANMPGLTPAWLDQSLRSTAQYLLANRFPLAKILGEEDRSGEILREISKTPSAGG
;
A
#
# COMPACT_ATOMS: atom_id res chain seq x y z
N MET A 1 13.93 20.29 15.12
CA MET A 1 13.52 18.88 14.93
C MET A 1 12.34 18.90 13.98
N PRO A 2 12.27 18.04 12.95
CA PRO A 2 11.06 17.96 12.12
C PRO A 2 9.87 17.71 13.04
N ALA A 3 8.72 18.34 12.76
CA ALA A 3 7.50 18.06 13.49
C ALA A 3 7.27 16.54 13.53
N GLU A 4 7.03 15.96 14.71
CA GLU A 4 6.78 14.51 14.81
C GLU A 4 5.60 14.15 13.90
N ILE A 5 5.85 13.27 12.92
CA ILE A 5 4.79 12.70 12.07
C ILE A 5 4.13 11.63 12.94
N THR A 6 3.06 12.03 13.63
CA THR A 6 2.29 11.17 14.50
C THR A 6 0.99 10.73 13.81
N PRO A 7 0.44 9.56 14.16
CA PRO A 7 -0.91 9.20 13.74
C PRO A 7 -1.93 10.34 13.99
N PRO A 8 -2.88 10.56 13.07
CA PRO A 8 -3.23 9.75 11.91
C PRO A 8 -2.38 10.08 10.67
N PHE A 9 -1.39 10.95 10.79
CA PHE A 9 -0.49 11.28 9.69
C PHE A 9 0.56 10.21 9.47
N TRP A 10 1.05 10.13 8.25
CA TRP A 10 2.03 9.16 7.83
C TRP A 10 2.97 9.76 6.79
N HIS A 11 4.13 9.15 6.61
CA HIS A 11 5.05 9.48 5.54
C HIS A 11 5.82 8.22 5.10
N PRO A 12 6.11 8.03 3.80
CA PRO A 12 6.88 6.88 3.32
C PRO A 12 8.24 6.68 4.00
N SER A 13 8.85 7.75 4.52
CA SER A 13 10.13 7.66 5.26
C SER A 13 10.06 6.85 6.55
N SER A 14 8.87 6.51 7.05
CA SER A 14 8.68 5.64 8.21
C SER A 14 8.36 4.19 7.84
N ALA A 15 8.44 3.82 6.56
CA ALA A 15 8.21 2.46 6.11
C ALA A 15 9.33 1.51 6.58
N GLY A 16 8.96 0.25 6.82
CA GLY A 16 9.90 -0.83 7.14
C GLY A 16 10.60 -1.38 5.88
N GLY A 17 9.98 -1.25 4.70
CA GLY A 17 10.56 -1.70 3.44
C GLY A 17 9.82 -1.17 2.21
N PHE A 18 10.45 -1.32 1.04
CA PHE A 18 9.95 -0.78 -0.22
C PHE A 18 9.82 -1.85 -1.31
N ILE A 19 8.68 -1.88 -1.98
CA ILE A 19 8.46 -2.66 -3.19
C ILE A 19 8.39 -1.68 -4.34
N LEU A 20 9.29 -1.80 -5.30
CA LEU A 20 9.41 -0.87 -6.42
C LEU A 20 8.93 -1.54 -7.70
N ASP A 21 8.10 -0.84 -8.48
CA ASP A 21 7.92 -1.22 -9.88
C ASP A 21 9.20 -0.95 -10.69
N TRP A 22 9.29 -1.58 -11.86
CA TRP A 22 10.40 -1.38 -12.77
C TRP A 22 10.13 -0.23 -13.74
N ASP A 23 9.17 -0.40 -14.64
CA ASP A 23 8.86 0.57 -15.70
C ASP A 23 8.21 1.81 -15.11
N GLY A 24 8.63 2.99 -15.55
CA GLY A 24 8.09 4.26 -15.05
C GLY A 24 8.46 4.60 -13.60
N VAL A 25 9.14 3.71 -12.87
CA VAL A 25 9.66 3.96 -11.52
C VAL A 25 11.18 3.90 -11.48
N LEU A 26 11.79 2.77 -11.85
CA LEU A 26 13.25 2.65 -11.89
C LEU A 26 13.79 2.96 -13.28
N ALA A 27 13.22 2.33 -14.32
CA ALA A 27 13.64 2.48 -15.70
C ALA A 27 12.52 3.01 -16.59
N GLU A 28 12.87 3.85 -17.55
CA GLU A 28 11.97 4.33 -18.60
C GLU A 28 12.24 3.52 -19.87
N THR A 29 11.42 2.51 -20.12
CA THR A 29 11.52 1.58 -21.26
C THR A 29 10.61 1.95 -22.43
N LYS A 30 9.65 2.87 -22.22
CA LYS A 30 8.71 3.39 -23.23
C LYS A 30 8.03 2.29 -24.05
N LEU A 31 7.55 1.24 -23.37
CA LEU A 31 6.88 0.11 -24.03
C LEU A 31 5.63 0.59 -24.80
N ASP A 32 5.53 0.21 -26.06
CA ASP A 32 4.36 0.48 -26.90
C ASP A 32 3.72 -0.83 -27.36
N PHE A 33 2.59 -1.17 -26.74
CA PHE A 33 1.80 -2.34 -27.05
C PHE A 33 0.69 -2.08 -28.08
N ALA A 34 0.53 -0.85 -28.59
CA ALA A 34 -0.50 -0.53 -29.57
C ALA A 34 -0.37 -1.34 -30.88
N PRO A 35 0.83 -1.58 -31.44
CA PRO A 35 0.99 -2.45 -32.61
C PRO A 35 0.52 -3.88 -32.37
N ILE A 36 0.81 -4.44 -31.19
CA ILE A 36 0.37 -5.78 -30.79
C ILE A 36 -1.16 -5.81 -30.66
N ARG A 37 -1.77 -4.83 -29.99
CA ARG A 37 -3.23 -4.74 -29.89
C ARG A 37 -3.91 -4.60 -31.24
N LYS A 38 -3.30 -3.89 -32.19
CA LYS A 38 -3.77 -3.80 -33.57
C LYS A 38 -3.70 -5.15 -34.29
N LYS A 39 -2.60 -5.91 -34.11
CA LYS A 39 -2.38 -7.22 -34.73
C LYS A 39 -3.36 -8.28 -34.23
N TYR A 40 -3.60 -8.37 -32.92
CA TYR A 40 -4.37 -9.47 -32.31
C TYR A 40 -5.82 -9.11 -31.95
N PHE A 41 -6.13 -7.83 -31.74
CA PHE A 41 -7.41 -7.40 -31.16
C PHE A 41 -8.05 -6.21 -31.90
N GLU A 42 -7.66 -5.96 -33.16
CA GLU A 42 -8.19 -4.87 -33.99
C GLU A 42 -8.03 -3.48 -33.35
N GLY A 43 -7.03 -3.32 -32.49
CA GLY A 43 -6.73 -2.06 -31.79
C GLY A 43 -7.57 -1.83 -30.53
N ARG A 44 -8.44 -2.77 -30.16
CA ARG A 44 -9.17 -2.70 -28.88
C ARG A 44 -8.21 -2.82 -27.72
N PHE A 45 -8.50 -2.10 -26.64
CA PHE A 45 -7.76 -2.25 -25.40
C PHE A 45 -8.08 -3.61 -24.77
N VAL A 46 -7.21 -4.60 -24.97
CA VAL A 46 -7.23 -5.90 -24.28
C VAL A 46 -6.03 -6.05 -23.34
N PRO A 47 -6.21 -6.39 -22.05
CA PRO A 47 -5.10 -6.76 -21.17
C PRO A 47 -4.34 -7.96 -21.75
N LEU A 48 -3.13 -7.70 -22.27
CA LEU A 48 -2.44 -8.65 -23.15
C LEU A 48 -2.01 -9.92 -22.43
N PHE A 49 -1.63 -9.81 -21.16
CA PHE A 49 -1.15 -10.92 -20.35
C PHE A 49 -2.29 -11.87 -19.98
N GLU A 50 -3.41 -11.31 -19.53
CA GLU A 50 -4.62 -12.06 -19.22
C GLU A 50 -5.21 -12.70 -20.49
N ALA A 51 -5.03 -12.08 -21.66
CA ALA A 51 -5.44 -12.67 -22.93
C ALA A 51 -4.68 -13.96 -23.28
N LEU A 52 -3.44 -14.15 -22.81
CA LEU A 52 -2.68 -15.37 -23.04
C LEU A 52 -3.37 -16.61 -22.47
N GLU A 53 -4.12 -16.46 -21.38
CA GLU A 53 -4.81 -17.57 -20.70
C GLU A 53 -6.05 -18.07 -21.45
N VAL A 54 -6.62 -17.24 -22.33
CA VAL A 54 -7.90 -17.53 -23.01
C VAL A 54 -7.77 -17.75 -24.51
N LEU A 55 -6.65 -17.34 -25.11
CA LEU A 55 -6.42 -17.48 -26.55
C LEU A 55 -6.07 -18.92 -26.95
N PRO A 56 -6.34 -19.31 -28.22
CA PRO A 56 -5.86 -20.58 -28.75
C PRO A 56 -4.34 -20.72 -28.59
N PRO A 57 -3.79 -21.91 -28.25
CA PRO A 57 -2.38 -22.08 -27.88
C PRO A 57 -1.38 -21.49 -28.90
N GLU A 58 -1.62 -21.66 -30.20
CA GLU A 58 -0.76 -21.12 -31.24
C GLU A 58 -0.79 -19.58 -31.29
N THR A 59 -1.95 -18.98 -31.04
CA THR A 59 -2.12 -17.52 -31.00
C THR A 59 -1.52 -16.93 -29.72
N ALA A 60 -1.70 -17.61 -28.59
CA ALA A 60 -1.10 -17.24 -27.31
C ALA A 60 0.44 -17.24 -27.39
N ALA A 61 1.04 -18.31 -27.92
CA ALA A 61 2.49 -18.40 -28.09
C ALA A 61 3.05 -17.31 -29.03
N ALA A 62 2.31 -16.98 -30.10
CA ALA A 62 2.70 -15.89 -30.99
C ALA A 62 2.60 -14.52 -30.30
N LEU A 63 1.53 -14.28 -29.53
CA LEU A 63 1.35 -13.04 -28.77
C LEU A 63 2.42 -12.89 -27.69
N GLU A 64 2.74 -13.95 -26.96
CA GLU A 64 3.78 -13.98 -25.93
C GLU A 64 5.14 -13.60 -26.50
N ARG A 65 5.51 -14.15 -27.67
CA ARG A 65 6.73 -13.78 -28.37
C ARG A 65 6.76 -12.30 -28.77
N ASP A 66 5.68 -11.80 -29.34
CA ASP A 66 5.59 -10.39 -29.73
C ASP A 66 5.72 -9.45 -28.51
N ILE A 67 5.11 -9.82 -27.37
CA ILE A 67 5.24 -9.08 -26.11
C ILE A 67 6.70 -9.07 -25.65
N TYR A 68 7.35 -10.24 -25.63
CA TYR A 68 8.75 -10.37 -25.28
C TYR A 68 9.65 -9.50 -26.17
N ASP A 69 9.44 -9.50 -27.49
CA ASP A 69 10.22 -8.70 -28.44
C ASP A 69 10.07 -7.18 -28.17
N VAL A 70 8.86 -6.73 -27.78
CA VAL A 70 8.62 -5.32 -27.39
C VAL A 70 9.34 -4.98 -26.08
N GLU A 71 9.28 -5.87 -25.08
CA GLU A 71 9.96 -5.68 -23.79
C GLU A 71 11.47 -5.61 -23.96
N MET A 72 12.06 -6.54 -24.71
CA MET A 72 13.50 -6.54 -25.00
C MET A 72 13.92 -5.30 -25.78
N GLY A 73 13.15 -4.90 -26.80
CA GLY A 73 13.41 -3.66 -27.53
C GLY A 73 13.32 -2.42 -26.64
N GLY A 74 12.39 -2.38 -25.69
CA GLY A 74 12.31 -1.33 -24.68
C GLY A 74 13.52 -1.30 -23.75
N ALA A 75 13.91 -2.47 -23.24
CA ALA A 75 15.07 -2.63 -22.37
C ALA A 75 16.38 -2.18 -23.02
N GLU A 76 16.60 -2.46 -24.32
CA GLU A 76 17.78 -2.00 -25.06
C GLU A 76 17.95 -0.48 -25.08
N ARG A 77 16.83 0.26 -25.03
CA ARG A 77 16.79 1.74 -25.08
C ARG A 77 16.47 2.37 -23.72
N ALA A 78 16.50 1.57 -22.66
CA ALA A 78 16.08 2.02 -21.33
C ALA A 78 16.99 3.14 -20.81
N GLU A 79 16.38 4.14 -20.20
CA GLU A 79 17.06 5.21 -19.48
C GLU A 79 16.62 5.18 -18.00
N PRO A 80 17.50 5.50 -17.04
CA PRO A 80 17.09 5.58 -15.65
C PRO A 80 16.06 6.70 -15.46
N VAL A 81 15.00 6.44 -14.70
CA VAL A 81 14.06 7.49 -14.31
C VAL A 81 14.78 8.52 -13.45
N ASP A 82 14.51 9.80 -13.69
CA ASP A 82 15.10 10.89 -12.92
C ASP A 82 14.75 10.78 -11.42
N GLY A 83 15.76 10.43 -10.61
CA GLY A 83 15.62 10.15 -9.18
C GLY A 83 15.75 8.66 -8.79
N ALA A 84 15.77 7.71 -9.73
CA ALA A 84 15.82 6.28 -9.41
C ALA A 84 17.08 5.88 -8.66
N LEU A 85 18.25 6.29 -9.16
CA LEU A 85 19.54 6.06 -8.48
C LEU A 85 19.67 6.86 -7.17
N ASP A 86 18.97 7.98 -7.03
CA ASP A 86 18.92 8.72 -5.76
C ASP A 86 18.03 7.99 -4.73
N LEU A 87 16.92 7.38 -5.16
CA LEU A 87 16.04 6.57 -4.33
C LEU A 87 16.78 5.33 -3.80
N ILE A 88 17.43 4.57 -4.69
CA ILE A 88 18.18 3.36 -4.30
C ILE A 88 19.27 3.71 -3.28
N ARG A 89 20.06 4.74 -3.55
CA ARG A 89 21.09 5.20 -2.59
C ARG A 89 20.48 5.57 -1.24
N TRP A 90 19.35 6.27 -1.23
CA TRP A 90 18.67 6.61 0.02
C TRP A 90 18.22 5.35 0.79
N LEU A 91 17.68 4.34 0.11
CA LEU A 91 17.26 3.07 0.71
C LEU A 91 18.47 2.33 1.32
N GLU A 92 19.56 2.24 0.58
CA GLU A 92 20.81 1.60 1.03
C GLU A 92 21.45 2.33 2.22
N GLU A 93 21.54 3.66 2.17
CA GLU A 93 22.06 4.49 3.26
C GLU A 93 21.24 4.33 4.54
N LYS A 94 19.91 4.17 4.40
CA LYS A 94 18.99 3.91 5.52
C LYS A 94 18.93 2.44 5.94
N LYS A 95 19.58 1.54 5.19
CA LYS A 95 19.52 0.08 5.38
C LYS A 95 18.09 -0.46 5.36
N LEU A 96 17.24 0.13 4.51
CA LEU A 96 15.87 -0.31 4.35
C LEU A 96 15.81 -1.43 3.30
N PRO A 97 15.23 -2.60 3.63
CA PRO A 97 14.99 -3.66 2.66
C PRO A 97 14.13 -3.15 1.50
N TRP A 98 14.49 -3.54 0.29
CA TRP A 98 13.70 -3.24 -0.88
C TRP A 98 13.81 -4.34 -1.93
N CYS A 99 12.78 -4.44 -2.77
CA CYS A 99 12.68 -5.42 -3.85
C CYS A 99 12.05 -4.79 -5.10
N VAL A 100 12.12 -5.52 -6.21
CA VAL A 100 11.44 -5.16 -7.46
C VAL A 100 10.30 -6.16 -7.71
N VAL A 101 9.12 -5.64 -8.07
CA VAL A 101 8.01 -6.44 -8.60
C VAL A 101 7.56 -5.79 -9.90
N SER A 102 7.73 -6.49 -11.02
CA SER A 102 7.42 -5.99 -12.36
C SER A 102 6.53 -6.97 -13.13
N ARG A 103 5.80 -6.44 -14.12
CA ARG A 103 5.05 -7.24 -15.10
C ARG A 103 5.81 -7.52 -16.40
N ASN A 104 7.07 -7.11 -16.50
CA ASN A 104 7.97 -7.47 -17.61
C ASN A 104 8.55 -8.88 -17.43
N CYS A 105 9.07 -9.47 -18.51
CA CYS A 105 9.90 -10.68 -18.42
C CYS A 105 11.22 -10.39 -17.68
N HIS A 106 11.78 -11.42 -17.06
CA HIS A 106 13.02 -11.33 -16.28
C HIS A 106 14.19 -10.83 -17.14
N ASP A 107 14.33 -11.34 -18.36
CA ASP A 107 15.40 -10.99 -19.30
C ASP A 107 15.44 -9.48 -19.57
N SER A 108 14.28 -8.86 -19.77
CA SER A 108 14.19 -7.43 -20.04
C SER A 108 14.57 -6.57 -18.83
N ILE A 109 14.27 -7.03 -17.60
CA ILE A 109 14.66 -6.36 -16.37
C ILE A 109 16.19 -6.38 -16.22
N ILE A 110 16.81 -7.54 -16.46
CA ILE A 110 18.29 -7.66 -16.44
C ILE A 110 18.92 -6.75 -17.49
N LEU A 111 18.46 -6.82 -18.75
CA LEU A 111 19.02 -6.00 -19.80
C LEU A 111 18.84 -4.50 -19.53
N ALA A 112 17.65 -4.08 -19.08
CA ALA A 112 17.41 -2.69 -18.72
C ALA A 112 18.29 -2.24 -17.54
N SER A 113 18.51 -3.10 -16.55
CA SER A 113 19.43 -2.84 -15.43
C SER A 113 20.84 -2.56 -15.93
N GLU A 114 21.35 -3.38 -16.85
CA GLU A 114 22.67 -3.17 -17.46
C GLU A 114 22.74 -1.85 -18.25
N LYS A 115 21.70 -1.52 -19.02
CA LYS A 115 21.65 -0.30 -19.84
C LYS A 115 21.56 0.98 -19.00
N THR A 116 20.79 0.94 -17.93
CA THR A 116 20.54 2.09 -17.05
C THR A 116 21.60 2.26 -15.96
N GLY A 117 22.35 1.20 -15.64
CA GLY A 117 23.27 1.17 -14.50
C GLY A 117 22.57 1.07 -13.14
N ILE A 118 21.28 0.69 -13.13
CA ILE A 118 20.50 0.49 -11.91
C ILE A 118 20.84 -0.88 -11.33
N PRO A 119 21.32 -0.99 -10.07
CA PRO A 119 21.57 -2.29 -9.46
C PRO A 119 20.26 -3.01 -9.19
N LEU A 120 20.25 -4.34 -9.42
CA LEU A 120 19.12 -5.17 -9.01
C LEU A 120 19.23 -5.52 -7.51
N PRO A 121 18.11 -5.48 -6.76
CA PRO A 121 18.08 -5.94 -5.37
C PRO A 121 18.20 -7.47 -5.30
N ALA A 122 18.34 -8.00 -4.09
CA ALA A 122 18.37 -9.44 -3.87
C ALA A 122 17.07 -10.15 -4.27
N VAL A 123 15.93 -9.45 -4.26
CA VAL A 123 14.61 -9.99 -4.59
C VAL A 123 14.04 -9.21 -5.77
N VAL A 124 13.92 -9.89 -6.91
CA VAL A 124 13.28 -9.37 -8.13
C VAL A 124 12.22 -10.38 -8.55
N ARG A 125 10.97 -9.94 -8.67
CA ARG A 125 9.87 -10.74 -9.24
C ARG A 125 9.45 -10.17 -10.58
N SER A 126 9.50 -11.04 -11.58
CA SER A 126 9.08 -10.74 -12.95
C SER A 126 7.73 -11.39 -13.27
N ARG A 127 7.18 -11.14 -14.47
CA ARG A 127 5.98 -11.84 -14.94
C ARG A 127 6.18 -13.36 -15.05
N ASP A 128 7.40 -13.80 -15.26
CA ASP A 128 7.73 -15.22 -15.47
C ASP A 128 7.50 -16.06 -14.19
N GLU A 129 7.26 -15.39 -13.06
CA GLU A 129 7.05 -15.98 -11.74
C GLU A 129 5.68 -15.56 -11.17
N PRO A 130 4.57 -16.15 -11.67
CA PRO A 130 3.23 -15.84 -11.16
C PRO A 130 3.13 -16.22 -9.66
N PRO A 131 2.30 -15.51 -8.88
CA PRO A 131 1.30 -14.51 -9.29
C PRO A 131 1.88 -13.12 -9.62
N VAL A 132 1.15 -12.33 -10.43
CA VAL A 132 1.55 -10.99 -10.87
C VAL A 132 0.61 -9.90 -10.36
N LYS A 133 1.11 -8.66 -10.22
CA LYS A 133 0.28 -7.48 -9.90
C LYS A 133 -0.91 -7.40 -10.87
N PRO A 134 -2.16 -7.17 -10.43
CA PRO A 134 -2.57 -6.66 -9.11
C PRO A 134 -2.95 -7.74 -8.09
N GLU A 135 -2.52 -9.00 -8.26
CA GLU A 135 -2.73 -10.03 -7.24
C GLU A 135 -1.86 -9.74 -6.00
N PRO A 136 -2.45 -9.66 -4.79
CA PRO A 136 -1.73 -9.28 -3.57
C PRO A 136 -0.64 -10.29 -3.18
N GLU A 137 -0.78 -11.55 -3.58
CA GLU A 137 0.20 -12.61 -3.36
C GLU A 137 1.56 -12.28 -3.98
N ALA A 138 1.59 -11.52 -5.09
CA ALA A 138 2.84 -11.05 -5.71
C ALA A 138 3.63 -10.09 -4.80
N LEU A 139 2.90 -9.32 -3.97
CA LEU A 139 3.50 -8.38 -3.02
C LEU A 139 3.78 -9.06 -1.67
N TRP A 140 2.92 -9.98 -1.23
CA TRP A 140 3.15 -10.73 0.02
C TRP A 140 4.40 -11.60 -0.04
N SER A 141 4.60 -12.33 -1.14
CA SER A 141 5.78 -13.19 -1.30
C SER A 141 7.07 -12.38 -1.22
N THR A 142 7.13 -11.25 -1.91
CA THR A 142 8.31 -10.38 -1.88
C THR A 142 8.52 -9.68 -0.55
N ALA A 143 7.44 -9.23 0.11
CA ALA A 143 7.51 -8.68 1.47
C ALA A 143 8.07 -9.70 2.47
N GLU A 144 7.63 -10.95 2.38
CA GLU A 144 8.13 -12.06 3.19
C GLU A 144 9.63 -12.32 2.93
N GLU A 145 10.05 -12.36 1.67
CA GLU A 145 11.45 -12.58 1.29
C GLU A 145 12.40 -11.46 1.76
N ILE A 146 11.95 -10.21 1.76
CA ILE A 146 12.72 -9.09 2.32
C ILE A 146 12.57 -8.96 3.85
N GLY A 147 11.76 -9.81 4.48
CA GLY A 147 11.58 -9.88 5.93
C GLY A 147 10.77 -8.73 6.53
N VAL A 148 9.89 -8.09 5.75
CA VAL A 148 9.09 -6.94 6.18
C VAL A 148 7.60 -7.30 6.20
N PRO A 149 6.87 -7.08 7.30
CA PRO A 149 5.43 -7.28 7.33
C PRO A 149 4.73 -6.43 6.26
N PRO A 150 3.73 -6.94 5.51
CA PRO A 150 3.07 -6.16 4.45
C PRO A 150 2.58 -4.77 4.88
N ARG A 151 2.03 -4.63 6.08
CA ARG A 151 1.57 -3.34 6.63
C ARG A 151 2.67 -2.28 6.82
N GLU A 152 3.92 -2.70 6.83
CA GLU A 152 5.10 -1.84 6.95
C GLU A 152 5.78 -1.59 5.59
N CYS A 153 5.30 -2.25 4.52
CA CYS A 153 5.77 -2.06 3.15
C CYS A 153 5.07 -0.87 2.47
N VAL A 154 5.83 -0.21 1.59
CA VAL A 154 5.32 0.76 0.63
C VAL A 154 5.55 0.25 -0.78
N MET A 155 4.48 0.13 -1.57
CA MET A 155 4.56 -0.06 -3.01
C MET A 155 4.75 1.29 -3.70
N VAL A 156 5.80 1.43 -4.49
CA VAL A 156 6.04 2.60 -5.36
C VAL A 156 5.80 2.15 -6.79
N GLY A 157 4.78 2.71 -7.43
CA GLY A 157 4.35 2.33 -8.77
C GLY A 157 3.98 3.53 -9.62
N ASP A 158 3.77 3.28 -10.90
CA ASP A 158 3.28 4.27 -11.86
C ASP A 158 1.90 3.86 -12.44
N PHE A 159 1.43 2.64 -12.19
CA PHE A 159 0.24 2.11 -12.82
C PHE A 159 -0.82 1.68 -11.81
N VAL A 160 -2.07 1.59 -12.28
CA VAL A 160 -3.20 1.24 -11.42
C VAL A 160 -3.04 -0.13 -10.75
N PHE A 161 -2.35 -1.07 -11.41
CA PHE A 161 -2.14 -2.41 -10.85
C PHE A 161 -1.21 -2.41 -9.63
N ASP A 162 -0.28 -1.47 -9.53
CA ASP A 162 0.56 -1.31 -8.34
C ASP A 162 -0.28 -0.86 -7.15
N LEU A 163 -1.11 0.16 -7.38
CA LEU A 163 -1.91 0.76 -6.33
C LEU A 163 -3.02 -0.18 -5.85
N VAL A 164 -3.69 -0.85 -6.78
CA VAL A 164 -4.72 -1.85 -6.45
C VAL A 164 -4.08 -3.07 -5.78
N GLY A 165 -2.93 -3.54 -6.26
CA GLY A 165 -2.18 -4.63 -5.64
C GLY A 165 -1.80 -4.29 -4.20
N ALA A 166 -1.22 -3.11 -3.97
CA ALA A 166 -0.85 -2.62 -2.65
C ALA A 166 -2.05 -2.56 -1.69
N ARG A 167 -3.18 -2.02 -2.17
CA ARG A 167 -4.44 -1.96 -1.41
C ARG A 167 -4.94 -3.34 -1.00
N ARG A 168 -4.96 -4.29 -1.96
CA ARG A 168 -5.36 -5.68 -1.69
C ARG A 168 -4.40 -6.39 -0.74
N ALA A 169 -3.12 -6.01 -0.76
CA ALA A 169 -2.09 -6.57 0.09
C ALA A 169 -2.01 -5.94 1.50
N GLY A 170 -2.82 -4.92 1.79
CA GLY A 170 -2.77 -4.18 3.07
C GLY A 170 -1.53 -3.29 3.20
N MET A 171 -0.96 -2.86 2.06
CA MET A 171 0.23 -2.02 1.97
C MET A 171 -0.12 -0.56 1.65
N ARG A 172 0.83 0.33 1.91
CA ARG A 172 0.76 1.74 1.47
C ARG A 172 1.20 1.85 0.01
N ALA A 173 0.63 2.80 -0.72
CA ALA A 173 0.95 2.99 -2.14
C ALA A 173 1.38 4.43 -2.46
N VAL A 174 2.50 4.59 -3.16
CA VAL A 174 3.00 5.85 -3.69
C VAL A 174 2.92 5.80 -5.22
N LEU A 175 2.22 6.77 -5.81
CA LEU A 175 2.19 6.95 -7.25
C LEU A 175 3.26 7.96 -7.68
N VAL A 176 4.04 7.62 -8.70
CA VAL A 176 5.01 8.54 -9.31
C VAL A 176 4.80 8.65 -10.82
N GLN A 177 5.32 9.72 -11.43
CA GLN A 177 5.48 9.86 -12.89
C GLN A 177 4.18 9.88 -13.71
N ARG A 178 3.02 10.08 -13.06
CA ARG A 178 1.69 10.15 -13.71
C ARG A 178 0.81 11.29 -13.16
N PRO A 179 1.15 12.57 -13.41
CA PRO A 179 0.38 13.72 -12.91
C PRO A 179 -1.11 13.69 -13.34
N GLU A 180 -1.37 13.21 -14.56
CA GLU A 180 -2.71 13.17 -15.16
C GLU A 180 -3.46 11.83 -14.94
N ALA A 181 -2.94 10.93 -14.10
CA ALA A 181 -3.59 9.65 -13.85
C ALA A 181 -4.96 9.83 -13.17
N VAL A 182 -6.02 9.41 -13.86
CA VAL A 182 -7.39 9.38 -13.31
C VAL A 182 -7.54 8.43 -12.13
N TRP A 183 -6.62 7.46 -11.99
CA TRP A 183 -6.57 6.47 -10.89
C TRP A 183 -5.72 6.92 -9.69
N LYS A 184 -5.24 8.16 -9.63
CA LYS A 184 -4.41 8.65 -8.51
C LYS A 184 -5.04 8.48 -7.12
N HIS A 185 -6.37 8.45 -7.06
CA HIS A 185 -7.13 8.24 -5.83
C HIS A 185 -6.90 6.87 -5.18
N TRP A 186 -6.28 5.92 -5.89
CA TRP A 186 -5.85 4.64 -5.30
C TRP A 186 -4.55 4.75 -4.50
N ALA A 187 -3.74 5.79 -4.71
CA ALA A 187 -2.50 6.00 -3.95
C ALA A 187 -2.76 6.67 -2.60
N ASP A 188 -1.89 6.42 -1.63
CA ASP A 188 -1.83 7.19 -0.39
C ASP A 188 -1.28 8.59 -0.65
N ILE A 189 -0.33 8.70 -1.58
CA ILE A 189 0.23 9.97 -2.05
C ILE A 189 0.73 9.82 -3.50
N SER A 190 0.65 10.92 -4.27
CA SER A 190 1.19 11.00 -5.62
C SER A 190 2.24 12.10 -5.76
N PHE A 191 3.29 11.84 -6.53
CA PHE A 191 4.28 12.81 -6.96
C PHE A 191 4.35 12.85 -8.48
N ASP A 192 4.36 14.05 -9.06
CA ASP A 192 4.44 14.21 -10.51
C ASP A 192 5.75 13.65 -11.07
N ARG A 193 6.81 13.70 -10.26
CA ARG A 193 8.14 13.17 -10.58
C ARG A 193 8.72 12.35 -9.44
N LEU A 194 9.44 11.28 -9.79
CA LEU A 194 10.15 10.46 -8.81
C LEU A 194 11.16 11.27 -7.98
N ARG A 195 11.88 12.22 -8.59
CA ARG A 195 12.77 13.13 -7.87
C ARG A 195 12.07 13.87 -6.72
N GLN A 196 10.82 14.31 -6.91
CA GLN A 196 10.06 14.97 -5.84
C GLN A 196 9.75 14.01 -4.69
N PHE A 197 9.44 12.75 -5.00
CA PHE A 197 9.29 11.71 -3.99
C PHE A 197 10.60 11.54 -3.19
N VAL A 198 11.75 11.44 -3.85
CA VAL A 198 13.06 11.34 -3.18
C VAL A 198 13.34 12.56 -2.29
N ASP A 199 13.02 13.76 -2.77
CA ASP A 199 13.21 14.99 -1.98
C ASP A 199 12.31 15.00 -0.73
N SER A 200 11.09 14.44 -0.82
CA SER A 200 10.19 14.25 0.33
C SER A 200 10.75 13.25 1.36
N LEU A 201 11.41 12.16 0.91
CA LEU A 201 12.07 11.21 1.81
C LEU A 201 13.20 11.86 2.63
N LYS A 202 13.86 12.87 2.07
CA LYS A 202 14.92 13.65 2.74
C LYS A 202 14.34 14.72 3.67
N ASN A 203 13.16 15.24 3.36
CA ASN A 203 12.48 16.31 4.10
C ASN A 203 11.03 15.91 4.40
N PRO A 204 10.82 14.94 5.31
CA PRO A 204 9.51 14.34 5.49
C PRO A 204 8.52 15.32 6.11
N ALA A 205 7.30 15.35 5.54
CA ALA A 205 6.17 16.14 6.01
C ALA A 205 4.97 15.22 6.29
N PRO A 206 4.08 15.56 7.24
CA PRO A 206 2.91 14.74 7.53
C PRO A 206 1.95 14.72 6.34
N PHE A 207 1.62 13.53 5.84
CA PHE A 207 0.54 13.31 4.87
C PHE A 207 -0.67 12.67 5.53
N VAL A 208 -1.85 12.92 4.97
CA VAL A 208 -3.09 12.26 5.34
C VAL A 208 -3.23 10.99 4.50
N PRO A 209 -3.14 9.79 5.10
CA PRO A 209 -3.39 8.55 4.39
C PRO A 209 -4.77 8.50 3.73
N TRP A 210 -4.89 7.74 2.64
CA TRP A 210 -6.12 7.59 1.86
C TRP A 210 -7.34 7.26 2.72
N GLU A 211 -7.21 6.44 3.77
CA GLU A 211 -8.36 5.99 4.58
C GLU A 211 -9.02 7.15 5.34
N TYR A 212 -8.28 8.24 5.57
CA TYR A 212 -8.78 9.45 6.22
C TYR A 212 -9.11 10.57 5.23
N THR A 213 -8.90 10.38 3.93
CA THR A 213 -9.22 11.40 2.91
C THR A 213 -10.73 11.61 2.73
N SER A 214 -11.55 10.62 3.11
CA SER A 214 -13.01 10.72 3.05
C SER A 214 -13.62 11.65 4.11
N CYS A 215 -12.83 12.11 5.09
CA CYS A 215 -13.29 13.04 6.14
C CYS A 215 -13.74 14.40 5.62
N SER A 216 -13.18 14.89 4.52
CA SER A 216 -13.67 16.03 3.74
C SER A 216 -12.69 16.29 2.61
N SER A 217 -13.12 17.00 1.57
CA SER A 217 -12.23 17.76 0.70
C SER A 217 -11.37 18.69 1.59
N ASP A 218 -10.10 18.36 1.75
CA ASP A 218 -9.20 18.87 2.81
C ASP A 218 -9.78 18.69 4.23
N PRO A 219 -9.57 17.54 4.88
CA PRO A 219 -9.76 17.48 6.33
C PRO A 219 -8.74 18.43 6.93
N ASP A 220 -9.23 19.51 7.53
CA ASP A 220 -8.36 20.43 8.25
C ASP A 220 -7.53 19.56 9.21
N ALA A 221 -6.20 19.65 9.10
CA ALA A 221 -5.29 18.75 9.81
C ALA A 221 -5.54 18.80 11.33
N GLU A 222 -6.11 19.89 11.82
CA GLU A 222 -6.49 20.10 13.21
C GLU A 222 -7.69 19.22 13.64
N THR A 223 -8.66 18.98 12.77
CA THR A 223 -9.80 18.11 13.02
C THR A 223 -9.37 16.67 13.10
N LEU A 224 -8.49 16.21 12.19
CA LEU A 224 -7.89 14.88 12.30
C LEU A 224 -7.04 14.73 13.56
N ARG A 225 -6.25 15.75 13.93
CA ARG A 225 -5.50 15.74 15.20
C ARG A 225 -6.42 15.61 16.40
N ARG A 226 -7.51 16.38 16.43
CA ARG A 226 -8.50 16.34 17.51
C ARG A 226 -9.28 15.03 17.57
N ALA A 227 -9.53 14.39 16.42
CA ALA A 227 -10.17 13.08 16.37
C ALA A 227 -9.23 11.97 16.87
N ALA A 228 -7.96 12.01 16.48
CA ALA A 228 -6.99 10.97 16.78
C ALA A 228 -6.67 10.80 18.27
N VAL A 229 -6.84 11.86 19.07
CA VAL A 229 -6.64 11.82 20.53
C VAL A 229 -7.89 11.38 21.30
N ARG A 230 -9.04 11.19 20.64
CA ARG A 230 -10.26 10.72 21.30
C ARG A 230 -10.21 9.21 21.52
N GLU A 231 -10.75 8.81 22.67
CA GLU A 231 -11.21 7.44 22.90
C GLU A 231 -12.71 7.37 22.65
N GLU A 232 -13.14 6.36 21.88
CA GLU A 232 -14.55 6.06 21.66
C GLU A 232 -14.88 4.69 22.27
N THR A 233 -15.85 4.67 23.19
CA THR A 233 -16.40 3.41 23.72
C THR A 233 -17.63 3.03 22.91
N LEU A 234 -17.59 1.87 22.27
CA LEU A 234 -18.68 1.31 21.48
C LEU A 234 -19.42 0.23 22.27
N SER A 235 -20.73 0.12 22.07
CA SER A 235 -21.51 -0.94 22.72
C SER A 235 -21.41 -2.25 21.95
N SER A 236 -20.91 -3.30 22.61
CA SER A 236 -20.85 -4.67 22.11
C SER A 236 -22.24 -5.27 21.84
N SER A 237 -23.29 -4.67 22.39
CA SER A 237 -24.69 -5.07 22.14
C SER A 237 -25.34 -4.40 20.92
N ASP A 238 -24.70 -3.38 20.34
CA ASP A 238 -25.23 -2.68 19.15
C ASP A 238 -25.14 -3.60 17.91
N PRO A 239 -26.27 -3.86 17.21
CA PRO A 239 -26.27 -4.61 15.95
C PRO A 239 -25.38 -4.01 14.86
N PHE A 240 -25.04 -2.73 14.93
CA PHE A 240 -24.23 -1.99 13.97
C PHE A 240 -22.83 -1.63 14.49
N VAL A 241 -22.38 -2.21 15.61
CA VAL A 241 -21.11 -1.87 16.27
C VAL A 241 -19.91 -1.85 15.32
N LEU A 242 -19.80 -2.82 14.40
CA LEU A 242 -18.69 -2.91 13.44
C LEU A 242 -18.78 -1.83 12.35
N SER A 243 -19.98 -1.52 11.86
CA SER A 243 -20.19 -0.44 10.89
C SER A 243 -19.91 0.92 11.51
N LEU A 244 -20.34 1.11 12.77
CA LEU A 244 -20.05 2.32 13.55
C LEU A 244 -18.56 2.47 13.81
N LEU A 245 -17.86 1.40 14.18
CA LEU A 245 -16.40 1.37 14.32
C LEU A 245 -15.71 1.88 13.07
N LEU A 246 -16.02 1.31 11.89
CA LEU A 246 -15.40 1.71 10.63
C LEU A 246 -15.74 3.14 10.24
N LYS A 247 -16.97 3.60 10.52
CA LYS A 247 -17.37 4.99 10.31
C LYS A 247 -16.55 5.95 11.19
N LYS A 248 -16.41 5.66 12.48
CA LYS A 248 -15.62 6.46 13.42
C LYS A 248 -14.13 6.46 13.09
N ALA A 249 -13.60 5.33 12.63
CA ALA A 249 -12.22 5.25 12.17
C ALA A 249 -12.02 6.11 10.91
N ALA A 250 -12.97 6.09 9.98
CA ALA A 250 -12.96 6.98 8.82
C ALA A 250 -12.99 8.47 9.20
N GLU A 251 -13.67 8.82 10.31
CA GLU A 251 -13.71 10.16 10.93
C GLU A 251 -12.37 10.57 11.62
N GLY A 252 -11.38 9.68 11.66
CA GLY A 252 -10.05 9.92 12.24
C GLY A 252 -9.89 9.48 13.69
N THR A 253 -10.89 8.83 14.31
CA THR A 253 -10.74 8.25 15.65
C THR A 253 -9.79 7.05 15.59
N LEU A 254 -8.76 7.03 16.44
CA LEU A 254 -7.75 5.96 16.46
C LEU A 254 -7.88 5.01 17.64
N ASN A 255 -8.55 5.41 18.72
CA ASN A 255 -8.58 4.64 19.96
C ASN A 255 -10.02 4.23 20.27
N PHE A 256 -10.27 2.93 20.31
CA PHE A 256 -11.59 2.37 20.55
C PHE A 256 -11.59 1.43 21.75
N ARG A 257 -12.73 1.37 22.44
CA ARG A 257 -13.04 0.36 23.46
C ARG A 257 -14.37 -0.29 23.15
N LEU A 258 -14.51 -1.54 23.57
CA LEU A 258 -15.79 -2.24 23.63
C LEU A 258 -16.24 -2.26 25.10
N ASP A 259 -17.52 -1.98 25.36
CA ASP A 259 -18.08 -1.98 26.72
C ASP A 259 -18.07 -3.38 27.36
N ASP A 260 -18.16 -4.43 26.54
CA ASP A 260 -17.90 -5.82 26.91
C ASP A 260 -16.76 -6.40 26.06
N PRO A 261 -15.54 -6.58 26.63
CA PRO A 261 -14.39 -7.12 25.92
C PRO A 261 -14.47 -8.63 25.66
N LEU A 262 -15.41 -9.34 26.30
CA LEU A 262 -15.61 -10.79 26.15
C LEU A 262 -16.75 -11.13 25.17
N ALA A 263 -17.43 -10.12 24.63
CA ALA A 263 -18.51 -10.32 23.66
C ALA A 263 -18.03 -11.08 22.42
N SER A 264 -18.88 -11.97 21.93
CA SER A 264 -18.72 -12.66 20.65
C SER A 264 -19.53 -11.98 19.55
N LEU A 265 -19.08 -12.10 18.31
CA LEU A 265 -19.77 -11.60 17.13
C LEU A 265 -21.09 -12.37 16.93
N THR A 266 -22.20 -11.66 16.99
CA THR A 266 -23.53 -12.24 16.79
C THR A 266 -23.90 -12.37 15.31
N PRO A 267 -24.84 -13.26 14.94
CA PRO A 267 -25.35 -13.36 13.57
C PRO A 267 -25.95 -12.05 13.03
N GLU A 268 -26.60 -11.25 13.89
CA GLU A 268 -27.18 -9.96 13.51
C GLU A 268 -26.08 -8.93 13.18
N GLN A 269 -25.04 -8.84 14.02
CA GLN A 269 -23.88 -7.97 13.76
C GLN A 269 -23.11 -8.39 12.51
N TRP A 270 -22.95 -9.70 12.29
CA TRP A 270 -22.34 -10.24 11.08
C TRP A 270 -23.15 -9.88 9.83
N ALA A 271 -24.47 -10.01 9.87
CA ALA A 271 -25.36 -9.65 8.76
C ALA A 271 -25.27 -8.15 8.40
N ASN A 272 -25.01 -7.29 9.40
CA ASN A 272 -24.81 -5.85 9.22
C ASN A 272 -23.39 -5.47 8.77
N MET A 273 -22.48 -6.43 8.56
CA MET A 273 -21.12 -6.19 8.09
C MET A 273 -20.83 -6.92 6.76
N PRO A 274 -21.24 -6.34 5.61
CA PRO A 274 -20.99 -6.94 4.30
C PRO A 274 -19.50 -7.20 4.05
N GLY A 275 -19.19 -8.38 3.49
CA GLY A 275 -17.82 -8.78 3.14
C GLY A 275 -17.06 -9.52 4.25
N LEU A 276 -17.60 -9.58 5.47
CA LEU A 276 -17.03 -10.41 6.53
C LEU A 276 -17.43 -11.88 6.31
N THR A 277 -16.45 -12.78 6.26
CA THR A 277 -16.73 -14.20 6.01
C THR A 277 -17.50 -14.84 7.18
N PRO A 278 -18.34 -15.86 6.94
CA PRO A 278 -19.05 -16.57 8.02
C PRO A 278 -18.13 -17.22 9.06
N ALA A 279 -16.84 -17.40 8.76
CA ALA A 279 -15.84 -17.94 9.69
C ALA A 279 -15.64 -17.06 10.95
N TRP A 280 -16.08 -15.81 10.91
CA TRP A 280 -16.02 -14.89 12.04
C TRP A 280 -17.21 -15.00 13.01
N LEU A 281 -18.27 -15.74 12.66
CA LEU A 281 -19.38 -15.97 13.59
C LEU A 281 -18.89 -16.65 14.87
N ASP A 282 -19.43 -16.22 16.02
CA ASP A 282 -19.08 -16.67 17.37
C ASP A 282 -17.62 -16.39 17.80
N GLN A 283 -16.79 -15.81 16.93
CA GLN A 283 -15.47 -15.32 17.30
C GLN A 283 -15.58 -14.09 18.21
N SER A 284 -14.49 -13.76 18.91
CA SER A 284 -14.45 -12.54 19.74
C SER A 284 -14.74 -11.30 18.89
N LEU A 285 -15.71 -10.50 19.33
CA LEU A 285 -16.05 -9.23 18.70
C LEU A 285 -14.83 -8.29 18.66
N ARG A 286 -14.00 -8.33 19.70
CA ARG A 286 -12.73 -7.60 19.76
C ARG A 286 -11.77 -8.02 18.64
N SER A 287 -11.57 -9.32 18.46
CA SER A 287 -10.69 -9.84 17.42
C SER A 287 -11.22 -9.50 16.02
N THR A 288 -12.54 -9.58 15.81
CA THR A 288 -13.19 -9.16 14.57
C THR A 288 -12.97 -7.68 14.29
N ALA A 289 -13.19 -6.83 15.29
CA ALA A 289 -12.97 -5.39 15.20
C ALA A 289 -11.50 -5.06 14.89
N GLN A 290 -10.55 -5.70 15.57
CA GLN A 290 -9.12 -5.56 15.30
C GLN A 290 -8.76 -5.98 13.88
N TYR A 291 -9.31 -7.08 13.38
CA TYR A 291 -9.10 -7.53 12.00
C TYR A 291 -9.63 -6.50 11.00
N LEU A 292 -10.83 -5.98 11.20
CA LEU A 292 -11.42 -4.97 10.31
C LEU A 292 -10.61 -3.67 10.28
N LEU A 293 -10.17 -3.19 11.46
CA LEU A 293 -9.29 -2.01 11.55
C LEU A 293 -7.94 -2.27 10.89
N ALA A 294 -7.29 -3.40 11.16
CA ALA A 294 -5.97 -3.70 10.61
C ALA A 294 -5.96 -3.67 9.07
N ASN A 295 -7.06 -4.06 8.43
CA ASN A 295 -7.17 -4.09 6.96
C ASN A 295 -7.50 -2.73 6.33
N ARG A 296 -8.16 -1.82 7.05
CA ARG A 296 -8.67 -0.56 6.45
C ARG A 296 -8.18 0.71 7.13
N PHE A 297 -7.97 0.67 8.44
CA PHE A 297 -7.55 1.76 9.31
C PHE A 297 -6.40 1.29 10.21
N PRO A 298 -5.21 0.97 9.66
CA PRO A 298 -4.14 0.30 10.41
C PRO A 298 -3.53 1.14 11.54
N LEU A 299 -3.82 2.44 11.59
CA LEU A 299 -3.41 3.31 12.71
C LEU A 299 -4.42 3.32 13.88
N ALA A 300 -5.61 2.76 13.68
CA ALA A 300 -6.63 2.63 14.71
C ALA A 300 -6.51 1.29 15.45
N LYS A 301 -6.89 1.27 16.73
CA LYS A 301 -6.76 0.09 17.60
C LYS A 301 -7.92 -0.04 18.58
N ILE A 302 -8.19 -1.30 18.97
CA ILE A 302 -9.05 -1.63 20.12
C ILE A 302 -8.17 -1.76 21.36
N LEU A 303 -8.33 -0.84 22.31
CA LEU A 303 -7.60 -0.78 23.56
C LEU A 303 -8.02 -1.91 24.51
N GLY A 304 -7.05 -2.46 25.24
CA GLY A 304 -7.24 -3.45 26.30
C GLY A 304 -7.35 -2.84 27.69
N GLU A 305 -7.56 -3.68 28.70
CA GLU A 305 -7.50 -3.28 30.12
C GLU A 305 -6.09 -2.85 30.56
N GLU A 306 -5.04 -3.44 29.97
CA GLU A 306 -3.63 -3.13 30.27
C GLU A 306 -3.21 -1.72 29.84
N ASP A 307 -3.88 -1.13 28.84
CA ASP A 307 -3.58 0.21 28.32
C ASP A 307 -3.89 1.32 29.35
N ARG A 308 -4.76 1.06 30.35
CA ARG A 308 -5.03 1.99 31.47
C ARG A 308 -3.81 2.23 32.35
N SER A 309 -3.01 1.19 32.59
CA SER A 309 -1.89 1.25 33.54
C SER A 309 -0.76 2.14 33.02
N GLY A 310 -0.52 2.12 31.71
CA GLY A 310 0.47 2.97 31.05
C GLY A 310 0.07 4.45 30.98
N GLU A 311 -1.22 4.74 30.83
CA GLU A 311 -1.75 6.11 30.84
C GLU A 311 -1.82 6.69 32.25
N ILE A 312 -2.26 5.91 33.24
CA ILE A 312 -2.27 6.34 34.65
C ILE A 312 -0.84 6.63 35.14
N LEU A 313 0.16 5.82 34.77
CA LEU A 313 1.56 6.10 35.11
C LEU A 313 2.13 7.35 34.40
N ARG A 314 1.66 7.65 33.18
CA ARG A 314 2.01 8.87 32.43
C ARG A 314 1.30 10.12 32.96
N GLU A 315 0.10 10.00 33.50
CA GLU A 315 -0.60 11.08 34.19
C GLU A 315 0.02 11.36 35.57
N ILE A 316 0.35 10.31 36.34
CA ILE A 316 1.01 10.46 37.66
C ILE A 316 2.38 11.14 37.52
N SER A 317 3.13 10.86 36.46
CA SER A 317 4.43 11.49 36.16
C SER A 317 4.35 12.92 35.60
N LYS A 318 3.16 13.40 35.23
CA LYS A 318 2.92 14.78 34.79
C LYS A 318 2.36 15.69 35.88
N THR A 319 1.96 15.14 37.03
CA THR A 319 1.59 15.94 38.21
C THR A 319 2.86 16.55 38.83
N PRO A 320 3.00 17.88 38.95
CA PRO A 320 4.07 18.46 39.75
C PRO A 320 3.88 18.00 41.19
N SER A 321 4.96 17.54 41.83
CA SER A 321 4.96 17.24 43.26
C SER A 321 4.52 18.49 44.02
N ALA A 322 3.29 18.49 44.53
CA ALA A 322 2.83 19.51 45.45
C ALA A 322 3.48 19.26 46.81
N GLY A 323 4.55 20.01 47.08
CA GLY A 323 4.92 20.50 48.41
C GLY A 323 5.53 19.52 49.41
N GLY A 324 6.77 19.83 49.81
CA GLY A 324 7.50 19.29 50.96
C GLY A 324 8.93 19.80 50.96
#